data_AF-A0A939UDX5-F1
#
_entry.id   AF-A0A939UDX5-F1
#
_cell.length_a   1.000
_cell.length_b   1.000
_cell.length_c   1.000
_cell.angle_alpha   90.00
_cell.angle_beta   90.00
_cell.angle_gamma   90.00
#
_symmetry.space_group_name_H-M   'P 1'
#
loop_
_entity.id
_entity.type
_entity.pdbx_description
1 polymer ?
#
loop_
_entity_poly.entity_id
_entity_poly.type
_entity_poly.pdbx_seq_one_letter_code
_entity_poly.pdbx_strand_id
1 'polypeptide(L)'
;MKKILILLAACLVGLVACSHGNGNSAGGGSGKGGGGTPASAYMGTKAPDMAKEVGDIVFNDGSATPYTQDLELTKEQKTAAIAVIFYKGTDLNSGESTASRTLGVGLKQNKTGVYWCTNLADAYELNITTIQCPASGSARALQFVSGDRNGSDNLEQIGEFAGVTDTTGAGAKDLYPAFYFAKNYTVGDGEYTTGWYLPSIAEIFQIFACMKDTESGADIDAAIELCAGDKFETERYYWTATQFANDSKIAYGFTFGSGDWVPDEKSGDGGVGQKGYACAIREF
;
A
#
# COMPACT_ATOMS: atom_id res chain seq x y z
N MET A 1 -38.62 -10.01 -29.01
CA MET A 1 -38.13 -9.59 -27.68
C MET A 1 -36.68 -10.02 -27.56
N LYS A 2 -35.79 -9.07 -27.29
CA LYS A 2 -34.33 -9.15 -27.46
C LYS A 2 -33.72 -10.11 -26.43
N LYS A 3 -32.86 -11.03 -26.89
CA LYS A 3 -32.00 -11.88 -26.05
C LYS A 3 -30.91 -10.99 -25.44
N ILE A 4 -30.85 -10.95 -24.11
CA ILE A 4 -29.78 -10.30 -23.36
C ILE A 4 -28.56 -11.23 -23.42
N LEU A 5 -27.49 -10.74 -24.06
CA LEU A 5 -26.18 -11.37 -24.12
C LEU A 5 -25.42 -10.93 -22.87
N ILE A 6 -25.18 -11.86 -21.94
CA ILE A 6 -24.32 -11.64 -20.78
C ILE A 6 -22.88 -11.77 -21.28
N LEU A 7 -22.16 -10.64 -21.36
CA LEU A 7 -20.72 -10.62 -21.59
C LEU A 7 -20.03 -10.91 -20.25
N LEU A 8 -19.52 -12.14 -20.10
CA LEU A 8 -18.53 -12.48 -19.09
C LEU A 8 -17.18 -11.89 -19.54
N ALA A 9 -16.75 -10.80 -18.91
CA ALA A 9 -15.38 -10.32 -19.02
C ALA A 9 -14.49 -11.22 -18.16
N ALA A 10 -13.88 -12.24 -18.78
CA ALA A 10 -12.80 -12.98 -18.17
C ALA A 10 -11.54 -12.08 -18.17
N CYS A 11 -11.07 -11.68 -17.00
CA CYS A 11 -9.73 -11.13 -16.84
C CYS A 11 -8.73 -12.21 -17.25
N LEU A 12 -8.12 -12.01 -18.42
CA LEU A 12 -7.03 -12.83 -18.92
C LEU A 12 -5.76 -12.43 -18.15
N VAL A 13 -5.42 -13.18 -17.10
CA VAL A 13 -4.10 -13.11 -16.48
C VAL A 13 -3.10 -13.68 -17.48
N GLY A 14 -2.28 -12.81 -18.06
CA GLY A 14 -1.22 -13.18 -18.98
C GLY A 14 -0.13 -13.96 -18.25
N LEU A 15 -0.09 -15.28 -18.42
CA LEU A 15 1.08 -16.10 -18.12
C LEU A 15 2.22 -15.70 -19.06
N VAL A 16 3.26 -15.04 -18.53
CA VAL A 16 4.55 -14.94 -19.21
C VAL A 16 5.39 -16.16 -18.80
N ALA A 17 5.37 -17.19 -19.65
CA ALA A 17 6.29 -18.31 -19.56
C ALA A 17 7.64 -17.92 -20.17
N CYS A 18 8.68 -17.78 -19.34
CA CYS A 18 10.05 -17.66 -19.84
C CYS A 18 10.57 -19.03 -20.28
N SER A 19 10.79 -19.17 -21.59
CA SER A 19 11.37 -20.35 -22.23
C SER A 19 12.84 -20.56 -21.82
N HIS A 20 13.17 -21.79 -21.41
CA HIS A 20 14.54 -22.26 -21.21
C HIS A 20 15.28 -22.36 -22.55
N GLY A 21 16.23 -21.46 -22.79
CA GLY A 21 17.22 -21.56 -23.87
C GLY A 21 18.36 -22.48 -23.45
N ASN A 22 18.37 -23.70 -23.97
CA ASN A 22 19.45 -24.67 -23.80
C ASN A 22 20.63 -24.28 -24.73
N GLY A 23 21.70 -23.75 -24.15
CA GLY A 23 22.93 -23.38 -24.87
C GLY A 23 24.14 -24.11 -24.28
N ASN A 24 24.48 -25.26 -24.86
CA ASN A 24 25.69 -26.01 -24.55
C ASN A 24 26.88 -25.39 -25.31
N SER A 25 27.96 -25.02 -24.62
CA SER A 25 29.30 -24.92 -25.21
C SER A 25 30.38 -25.04 -24.15
N ALA A 26 31.21 -26.07 -24.32
CA ALA A 26 32.39 -26.36 -23.55
C ALA A 26 33.53 -25.38 -23.87
N GLY A 27 34.33 -25.05 -22.85
CA GLY A 27 35.58 -24.32 -23.01
C GLY A 27 36.38 -24.36 -21.71
N GLY A 28 37.38 -25.23 -21.64
CA GLY A 28 38.26 -25.39 -20.48
C GLY A 28 39.21 -24.20 -20.30
N GLY A 29 39.56 -23.92 -19.04
CA GLY A 29 40.58 -22.96 -18.68
C GLY A 29 40.87 -23.00 -17.19
N SER A 30 42.00 -23.59 -16.81
CA SER A 30 42.49 -23.63 -15.44
C SER A 30 42.90 -22.23 -14.96
N GLY A 31 42.39 -21.80 -13.81
CA GLY A 31 42.85 -20.59 -13.13
C GLY A 31 42.53 -20.63 -11.64
N LYS A 32 43.52 -21.03 -10.84
CA LYS A 32 43.54 -20.77 -9.38
C LYS A 32 43.73 -19.28 -9.16
N GLY A 33 42.81 -18.64 -8.45
CA GLY A 33 42.97 -17.29 -7.92
C GLY A 33 41.74 -16.90 -7.14
N GLY A 34 41.87 -16.83 -5.81
CA GLY A 34 40.78 -16.43 -4.92
C GLY A 34 40.33 -15.00 -5.23
N GLY A 35 39.20 -14.88 -5.92
CA GLY A 35 38.44 -13.65 -6.02
C GLY A 35 37.35 -13.70 -4.97
N GLY A 36 37.51 -12.98 -3.87
CA GLY A 36 36.37 -12.65 -3.02
C GLY A 36 35.35 -11.97 -3.92
N THR A 37 34.15 -12.56 -4.02
CA THR A 37 33.01 -11.92 -4.66
C THR A 37 32.93 -10.50 -4.11
N PRO A 38 32.97 -9.45 -4.97
CA PRO A 38 32.82 -8.09 -4.47
C PRO A 38 31.55 -8.06 -3.63
N ALA A 39 31.66 -7.60 -2.39
CA ALA A 39 30.49 -7.39 -1.55
C ALA A 39 29.51 -6.56 -2.38
N SER A 40 28.27 -7.04 -2.49
CA SER A 40 27.20 -6.28 -3.14
C SER A 40 27.25 -4.85 -2.61
N ALA A 41 27.29 -3.86 -3.51
CA ALA A 41 27.35 -2.45 -3.13
C ALA A 41 26.05 -1.98 -2.44
N TYR A 42 25.04 -2.84 -2.42
CA TYR A 42 23.71 -2.59 -1.92
C TYR A 42 23.13 -3.83 -1.19
N MET A 43 22.13 -3.62 -0.34
CA MET A 43 21.56 -4.63 0.57
C MET A 43 20.83 -5.76 -0.16
N GLY A 44 20.13 -5.42 -1.23
CA GLY A 44 19.30 -6.32 -2.01
C GLY A 44 20.03 -7.06 -3.12
N THR A 45 19.26 -7.80 -3.92
CA THR A 45 19.72 -8.50 -5.12
C THR A 45 19.47 -7.70 -6.41
N LYS A 46 18.48 -6.80 -6.38
CA LYS A 46 18.17 -5.81 -7.42
C LYS A 46 18.80 -4.46 -7.05
N ALA A 47 19.51 -3.85 -7.98
CA ALA A 47 20.12 -2.54 -7.77
C ALA A 47 19.05 -1.43 -7.62
N PRO A 48 19.39 -0.26 -7.03
CA PRO A 48 18.42 0.81 -6.77
C PRO A 48 17.69 1.35 -8.01
N ASP A 49 18.29 1.28 -9.19
CA ASP A 49 17.71 1.73 -10.46
C ASP A 49 16.92 0.63 -11.20
N MET A 50 16.97 -0.62 -10.73
CA MET A 50 16.21 -1.70 -11.33
C MET A 50 14.71 -1.56 -11.03
N ALA A 51 13.88 -2.00 -11.98
CA ALA A 51 12.44 -2.05 -11.77
C ALA A 51 12.08 -3.01 -10.62
N LYS A 52 11.12 -2.60 -9.80
CA LYS A 52 10.59 -3.38 -8.70
C LYS A 52 9.29 -4.05 -9.14
N GLU A 53 9.01 -5.20 -8.55
CA GLU A 53 7.86 -6.05 -8.83
C GLU A 53 7.09 -6.35 -7.55
N VAL A 54 5.82 -6.72 -7.68
CA VAL A 54 4.99 -7.16 -6.55
C VAL A 54 5.68 -8.31 -5.81
N GLY A 55 5.74 -8.22 -4.47
CA GLY A 55 6.46 -9.14 -3.59
C GLY A 55 7.92 -8.77 -3.31
N ASP A 56 8.49 -7.75 -3.97
CA ASP A 56 9.83 -7.27 -3.65
C ASP A 56 9.88 -6.62 -2.26
N ILE A 57 10.86 -7.01 -1.46
CA ILE A 57 11.26 -6.32 -0.22
C ILE A 57 12.25 -5.21 -0.60
N VAL A 58 11.92 -3.96 -0.27
CA VAL A 58 12.75 -2.79 -0.57
C VAL A 58 13.56 -2.38 0.66
N PHE A 59 14.83 -2.04 0.45
CA PHE A 59 15.76 -1.59 1.50
C PHE A 59 15.99 -0.07 1.46
N ASN A 60 16.56 0.48 2.52
CA ASN A 60 16.77 1.92 2.69
C ASN A 60 17.80 2.55 1.73
N ASP A 61 18.61 1.74 1.04
CA ASP A 61 19.51 2.14 -0.04
C ASP A 61 18.87 2.07 -1.44
N GLY A 62 17.60 1.65 -1.50
CA GLY A 62 16.76 1.59 -2.70
C GLY A 62 16.85 0.30 -3.48
N SER A 63 17.79 -0.57 -3.11
CA SER A 63 17.84 -1.92 -3.62
C SER A 63 16.65 -2.75 -3.14
N ALA A 64 16.40 -3.87 -3.81
CA ALA A 64 15.31 -4.75 -3.45
C ALA A 64 15.69 -6.24 -3.57
N THR A 65 14.95 -7.10 -2.91
CA THR A 65 15.05 -8.56 -3.07
C THR A 65 13.65 -9.15 -3.19
N PRO A 66 13.37 -9.99 -4.21
CA PRO A 66 12.10 -10.72 -4.29
C PRO A 66 11.91 -11.60 -3.06
N TYR A 67 10.74 -11.50 -2.43
CA TYR A 67 10.37 -12.45 -1.39
C TYR A 67 10.20 -13.86 -1.97
N THR A 68 10.71 -14.86 -1.24
CA THR A 68 10.39 -16.27 -1.44
C THR A 68 10.24 -16.94 -0.07
N GLN A 69 9.54 -18.08 0.00
CA GLN A 69 9.31 -18.79 1.25
C GLN A 69 10.61 -19.23 1.94
N ASP A 70 11.66 -19.51 1.16
CA ASP A 70 12.97 -19.94 1.65
C ASP A 70 13.97 -18.76 1.77
N LEU A 71 13.52 -17.52 1.58
CA LEU A 71 14.38 -16.34 1.69
C LEU A 71 14.81 -16.14 3.15
N GLU A 72 16.12 -16.11 3.37
CA GLU A 72 16.71 -15.68 4.63
C GLU A 72 17.34 -14.29 4.48
N LEU A 73 16.93 -13.35 5.32
CA LEU A 73 17.56 -12.03 5.42
C LEU A 73 18.54 -11.99 6.60
N THR A 74 19.69 -11.36 6.41
CA THR A 74 20.61 -11.04 7.51
C THR A 74 19.98 -10.04 8.48
N LYS A 75 20.57 -9.88 9.67
CA LYS A 75 20.11 -8.89 10.64
C LYS A 75 20.18 -7.46 10.08
N GLU A 76 21.23 -7.19 9.32
CA GLU A 76 21.48 -5.90 8.67
C GLU A 76 20.40 -5.64 7.61
N GLN A 77 20.08 -6.63 6.77
CA GLN A 77 19.00 -6.51 5.78
C GLN A 77 17.63 -6.30 6.43
N LYS A 78 17.30 -7.03 7.50
CA LYS A 78 16.03 -6.81 8.23
C LYS A 78 15.93 -5.40 8.80
N THR A 79 17.04 -4.86 9.28
CA THR A 79 17.10 -3.48 9.80
C THR A 79 16.99 -2.44 8.68
N ALA A 80 17.51 -2.77 7.49
CA ALA A 80 17.47 -1.90 6.32
C ALA A 80 16.15 -2.00 5.53
N ALA A 81 15.33 -3.02 5.75
CA ALA A 81 14.06 -3.19 5.03
C ALA A 81 13.07 -2.08 5.40
N ILE A 82 12.39 -1.53 4.40
CA ILE A 82 11.50 -0.36 4.56
C ILE A 82 10.08 -0.60 4.04
N ALA A 83 9.90 -1.47 3.06
CA ALA A 83 8.60 -1.74 2.44
C ALA A 83 8.56 -3.08 1.73
N VAL A 84 7.34 -3.53 1.42
CA VAL A 84 7.09 -4.61 0.45
C VAL A 84 6.22 -4.05 -0.67
N ILE A 85 6.60 -4.28 -1.92
CA ILE A 85 5.82 -3.85 -3.09
C ILE A 85 4.55 -4.70 -3.17
N PHE A 86 3.39 -4.05 -3.13
CA PHE A 86 2.08 -4.71 -3.23
C PHE A 86 1.34 -4.37 -4.53
N TYR A 87 1.84 -3.40 -5.31
CA TYR A 87 1.16 -3.00 -6.52
C TYR A 87 2.12 -2.51 -7.59
N LYS A 88 1.81 -2.90 -8.83
CA LYS A 88 2.40 -2.32 -10.04
C LYS A 88 1.35 -2.28 -11.15
N GLY A 89 1.03 -1.09 -11.65
CA GLY A 89 0.03 -0.94 -12.70
C GLY A 89 -0.55 0.47 -12.79
N THR A 90 -1.63 0.62 -13.56
CA THR A 90 -2.26 1.92 -13.87
C THR A 90 -3.62 2.14 -13.21
N ASP A 91 -4.24 1.09 -12.68
CA ASP A 91 -5.62 1.10 -12.17
C ASP A 91 -5.80 1.95 -10.90
N LEU A 92 -4.72 2.18 -10.14
CA LEU A 92 -4.69 3.02 -8.94
C LEU A 92 -4.28 4.49 -9.23
N ASN A 93 -4.33 4.92 -10.48
CA ASN A 93 -4.22 6.33 -10.81
C ASN A 93 -5.52 7.07 -10.49
N SER A 94 -5.40 8.37 -10.18
CA SER A 94 -6.51 9.30 -10.28
C SER A 94 -6.67 9.79 -11.73
N GLY A 95 -7.92 9.95 -12.18
CA GLY A 95 -8.24 10.43 -13.53
C GLY A 95 -7.76 9.53 -14.68
N GLU A 96 -7.33 10.14 -15.77
CA GLU A 96 -6.99 9.47 -17.04
C GLU A 96 -5.48 9.16 -17.18
N SER A 97 -4.72 9.20 -16.09
CA SER A 97 -3.29 8.91 -16.15
C SER A 97 -3.03 7.45 -16.56
N THR A 98 -2.15 7.27 -17.54
CA THR A 98 -1.69 5.95 -18.00
C THR A 98 -0.30 5.59 -17.46
N ALA A 99 0.25 6.39 -16.54
CA ALA A 99 1.54 6.12 -15.93
C ALA A 99 1.43 4.91 -15.00
N SER A 100 2.34 3.94 -15.12
CA SER A 100 2.38 2.83 -14.17
C SER A 100 2.94 3.33 -12.84
N ARG A 101 2.21 3.06 -11.76
CA ARG A 101 2.67 3.27 -10.39
C ARG A 101 3.28 2.00 -9.85
N THR A 102 4.28 2.13 -8.98
CA THR A 102 4.84 1.01 -8.19
C THR A 102 4.70 1.38 -6.73
N LEU A 103 3.85 0.68 -5.98
CA LEU A 103 3.51 1.03 -4.60
C LEU A 103 4.02 -0.02 -3.63
N GLY A 104 4.63 0.46 -2.55
CA GLY A 104 5.06 -0.36 -1.43
C GLY A 104 4.33 0.03 -0.14
N VAL A 105 4.08 -0.98 0.69
CA VAL A 105 3.48 -0.83 2.01
C VAL A 105 4.56 -0.87 3.08
N GLY A 106 4.46 0.04 4.04
CA GLY A 106 5.38 0.13 5.16
C GLY A 106 5.28 -1.08 6.08
N LEU A 107 6.41 -1.46 6.68
CA LEU A 107 6.51 -2.64 7.56
C LEU A 107 5.85 -2.48 8.93
N LYS A 108 5.40 -1.28 9.32
CA LYS A 108 4.91 -0.95 10.65
C LYS A 108 3.54 -0.31 10.57
N GLN A 109 2.73 -0.55 11.59
CA GLN A 109 1.32 -0.12 11.59
C GLN A 109 1.00 0.61 12.88
N ASN A 110 0.05 1.54 12.83
CA ASN A 110 -0.54 2.10 14.05
C ASN A 110 -1.54 1.09 14.63
N LYS A 111 -1.09 0.29 15.58
CA LYS A 111 -1.93 -0.72 16.26
C LYS A 111 -2.54 -0.25 17.57
N THR A 112 -2.24 0.97 18.01
CA THR A 112 -2.90 1.57 19.18
C THR A 112 -4.29 2.11 18.85
N GLY A 113 -4.57 2.32 17.57
CA GLY A 113 -5.81 2.88 17.09
C GLY A 113 -5.81 4.42 17.15
N VAL A 114 -6.28 5.02 16.07
CA VAL A 114 -6.41 6.47 15.89
C VAL A 114 -7.74 6.79 15.21
N TYR A 115 -8.15 8.05 15.26
CA TYR A 115 -9.30 8.52 14.47
C TYR A 115 -8.86 8.90 13.05
N TRP A 116 -9.81 8.93 12.12
CA TRP A 116 -9.55 9.48 10.78
C TRP A 116 -9.25 10.98 10.89
N CYS A 117 -10.14 11.71 11.55
CA CYS A 117 -9.93 13.05 12.10
C CYS A 117 -10.69 13.20 13.42
N THR A 118 -10.41 14.22 14.21
CA THR A 118 -11.24 14.54 15.38
C THR A 118 -12.44 15.38 14.98
N ASN A 119 -13.42 15.53 15.87
CA ASN A 119 -14.57 16.41 15.67
C ASN A 119 -14.22 17.91 15.75
N LEU A 120 -13.01 18.23 16.19
CA LEU A 120 -12.46 19.58 16.19
C LEU A 120 -11.83 19.94 14.85
N ALA A 121 -11.62 18.95 13.96
CA ALA A 121 -11.04 19.19 12.65
C ALA A 121 -12.07 19.89 11.73
N ASP A 122 -11.64 20.92 10.99
CA ASP A 122 -12.48 21.65 10.05
C ASP A 122 -13.14 20.70 9.03
N ALA A 123 -12.43 19.65 8.62
CA ALA A 123 -12.90 18.65 7.66
C ALA A 123 -13.93 17.64 8.21
N TYR A 124 -14.22 17.64 9.52
CA TYR A 124 -15.02 16.59 10.16
C TYR A 124 -16.41 16.48 9.54
N GLU A 125 -17.14 17.58 9.40
CA GLU A 125 -18.52 17.59 8.88
C GLU A 125 -18.61 17.99 7.40
N LEU A 126 -17.47 18.19 6.73
CA LEU A 126 -17.43 18.61 5.33
C LEU A 126 -17.50 17.44 4.36
N ASN A 127 -18.26 17.63 3.28
CA ASN A 127 -18.37 16.68 2.18
C ASN A 127 -17.29 16.98 1.12
N ILE A 128 -16.13 16.37 1.27
CA ILE A 128 -14.93 16.59 0.45
C ILE A 128 -14.96 15.61 -0.72
N THR A 129 -15.71 15.98 -1.76
CA THR A 129 -15.98 15.09 -2.91
C THR A 129 -14.74 14.65 -3.68
N THR A 130 -13.64 15.38 -3.58
CA THR A 130 -12.41 15.10 -4.32
C THR A 130 -11.71 13.83 -3.84
N ILE A 131 -11.85 13.49 -2.54
CA ILE A 131 -11.24 12.28 -1.93
C ILE A 131 -12.20 11.08 -1.86
N GLN A 132 -13.31 11.12 -2.61
CA GLN A 132 -14.31 10.06 -2.61
C GLN A 132 -14.04 9.03 -3.70
N CYS A 133 -14.19 7.76 -3.34
CA CYS A 133 -14.06 6.64 -4.26
C CYS A 133 -15.18 5.64 -3.95
N PRO A 134 -16.36 5.79 -4.59
CA PRO A 134 -17.49 4.92 -4.34
C PRO A 134 -17.12 3.45 -4.57
N ALA A 135 -17.11 2.68 -3.49
CA ALA A 135 -16.87 1.24 -3.51
C ALA A 135 -18.20 0.49 -3.72
N SER A 136 -18.17 -0.54 -4.56
CA SER A 136 -19.33 -1.39 -4.86
C SER A 136 -18.91 -2.86 -4.99
N GLY A 137 -19.89 -3.77 -5.09
CA GLY A 137 -19.65 -5.20 -5.20
C GLY A 137 -19.89 -5.93 -3.88
N SER A 138 -19.07 -6.94 -3.60
CA SER A 138 -19.12 -7.73 -2.36
C SER A 138 -17.76 -7.76 -1.68
N ALA A 139 -17.74 -8.19 -0.41
CA ALA A 139 -16.51 -8.54 0.28
C ALA A 139 -15.58 -9.34 -0.64
N ARG A 140 -14.29 -9.01 -0.65
CA ARG A 140 -13.26 -9.67 -1.49
C ARG A 140 -13.39 -9.50 -3.00
N ALA A 141 -14.40 -8.79 -3.49
CA ALA A 141 -14.63 -8.53 -4.91
C ALA A 141 -15.10 -7.08 -5.11
N LEU A 142 -14.34 -6.14 -4.55
CA LEU A 142 -14.61 -4.72 -4.64
C LEU A 142 -14.38 -4.17 -6.04
N GLN A 143 -15.24 -3.24 -6.44
CA GLN A 143 -15.17 -2.53 -7.71
C GLN A 143 -15.21 -1.02 -7.47
N PHE A 144 -14.31 -0.31 -8.17
CA PHE A 144 -14.13 1.15 -8.09
C PHE A 144 -14.37 1.76 -9.48
N VAL A 145 -15.62 2.03 -9.82
CA VAL A 145 -15.98 2.50 -11.17
C VAL A 145 -15.53 3.93 -11.43
N SER A 146 -15.53 4.77 -10.40
CA SER A 146 -15.22 6.20 -10.48
C SER A 146 -14.61 6.70 -9.16
N GLY A 147 -14.16 7.95 -9.15
CA GLY A 147 -13.64 8.62 -7.96
C GLY A 147 -12.14 8.43 -7.78
N ASP A 148 -11.64 8.84 -6.62
CA ASP A 148 -10.22 8.94 -6.35
C ASP A 148 -9.62 7.64 -5.79
N ARG A 149 -8.91 6.92 -6.66
CA ARG A 149 -8.23 5.66 -6.32
C ARG A 149 -6.80 5.87 -5.83
N ASN A 150 -6.35 7.12 -5.76
CA ASN A 150 -5.00 7.47 -5.37
C ASN A 150 -5.04 8.25 -4.05
N GLY A 151 -4.56 7.66 -2.97
CA GLY A 151 -4.55 8.33 -1.66
C GLY A 151 -3.44 9.36 -1.49
N SER A 152 -2.52 9.50 -2.47
CA SER A 152 -1.24 10.21 -2.30
C SER A 152 -1.36 11.67 -1.94
N ASP A 153 -2.45 12.30 -2.36
CA ASP A 153 -2.73 13.72 -2.24
C ASP A 153 -4.02 13.99 -1.47
N ASN A 154 -4.64 12.98 -0.86
CA ASN A 154 -5.93 13.16 -0.16
C ASN A 154 -5.83 14.14 1.01
N LEU A 155 -4.71 14.17 1.75
CA LEU A 155 -4.54 15.14 2.84
C LEU A 155 -4.41 16.57 2.29
N GLU A 156 -3.68 16.72 1.19
CA GLU A 156 -3.52 17.98 0.47
C GLU A 156 -4.88 18.46 -0.07
N GLN A 157 -5.66 17.58 -0.70
CA GLN A 157 -7.02 17.88 -1.17
C GLN A 157 -7.97 18.26 -0.02
N ILE A 158 -7.86 17.62 1.15
CA ILE A 158 -8.60 18.04 2.35
C ILE A 158 -8.20 19.47 2.74
N GLY A 159 -6.91 19.79 2.73
CA GLY A 159 -6.39 21.12 3.06
C GLY A 159 -6.75 22.22 2.06
N GLU A 160 -7.00 21.86 0.81
CA GLU A 160 -7.46 22.79 -0.24
C GLU A 160 -8.98 22.99 -0.23
N PHE A 161 -9.72 22.18 0.51
CA PHE A 161 -11.17 22.25 0.53
C PHE A 161 -11.65 23.53 1.25
N ALA A 162 -12.67 24.18 0.67
CA ALA A 162 -13.19 25.43 1.22
C ALA A 162 -13.71 25.23 2.65
N GLY A 163 -13.14 26.01 3.58
CA GLY A 163 -13.47 25.95 5.00
C GLY A 163 -12.49 25.14 5.85
N VAL A 164 -11.48 24.49 5.24
CA VAL A 164 -10.41 23.79 5.95
C VAL A 164 -9.16 24.66 6.05
N THR A 165 -8.62 24.77 7.26
CA THR A 165 -7.42 25.59 7.55
C THR A 165 -6.40 24.90 8.47
N ASP A 166 -6.68 23.67 8.89
CA ASP A 166 -6.05 23.03 10.04
C ASP A 166 -5.30 21.72 9.72
N THR A 167 -5.10 21.40 8.44
CA THR A 167 -4.35 20.20 7.98
C THR A 167 -2.83 20.36 8.06
N THR A 168 -2.34 21.54 8.43
CA THR A 168 -0.90 21.85 8.52
C THR A 168 -0.54 22.43 9.89
N GLY A 169 0.77 22.50 10.19
CA GLY A 169 1.27 23.05 11.46
C GLY A 169 1.19 22.06 12.64
N ALA A 170 1.46 22.56 13.84
CA ALA A 170 1.61 21.74 15.04
C ALA A 170 0.32 21.02 15.47
N GLY A 171 -0.85 21.62 15.19
CA GLY A 171 -2.16 21.06 15.56
C GLY A 171 -2.63 19.91 14.65
N ALA A 172 -2.09 19.78 13.44
CA ALA A 172 -2.54 18.78 12.47
C ALA A 172 -2.42 17.34 12.98
N LYS A 173 -1.43 17.08 13.84
CA LYS A 173 -1.24 15.77 14.51
C LYS A 173 -2.45 15.37 15.34
N ASP A 174 -2.99 16.32 16.10
CA ASP A 174 -4.07 16.07 17.04
C ASP A 174 -5.43 16.06 16.31
N LEU A 175 -5.54 16.76 15.18
CA LEU A 175 -6.76 16.88 14.39
C LEU A 175 -6.91 15.77 13.34
N TYR A 176 -5.82 15.29 12.74
CA TYR A 176 -5.82 14.29 11.67
C TYR A 176 -4.87 13.11 11.99
N PRO A 177 -5.09 12.35 13.08
CA PRO A 177 -4.08 11.44 13.59
C PRO A 177 -3.76 10.25 12.66
N ALA A 178 -4.73 9.73 11.89
CA ALA A 178 -4.46 8.68 10.89
C ALA A 178 -3.55 9.17 9.75
N PHE A 179 -3.87 10.34 9.18
CA PHE A 179 -3.05 10.96 8.15
C PHE A 179 -1.67 11.34 8.66
N TYR A 180 -1.61 11.87 9.89
CA TYR A 180 -0.34 12.24 10.52
C TYR A 180 0.55 11.04 10.74
N PHE A 181 0.00 9.90 11.20
CA PHE A 181 0.76 8.65 11.31
C PHE A 181 1.39 8.27 9.98
N ALA A 182 0.60 8.25 8.90
CA ALA A 182 1.10 7.82 7.60
C ALA A 182 2.11 8.81 7.00
N LYS A 183 1.84 10.12 7.09
CA LYS A 183 2.73 11.18 6.56
C LYS A 183 4.08 11.26 7.29
N ASN A 184 4.10 10.91 8.58
CA ASN A 184 5.31 10.86 9.40
C ASN A 184 5.80 9.43 9.60
N TYR A 185 5.41 8.52 8.71
CA TYR A 185 5.91 7.16 8.73
C TYR A 185 7.40 7.17 8.40
N THR A 186 8.22 6.69 9.34
CA THR A 186 9.67 6.62 9.17
C THR A 186 10.15 5.20 9.41
N VAL A 187 10.98 4.70 8.50
CA VAL A 187 11.62 3.39 8.59
C VAL A 187 13.12 3.58 8.41
N GLY A 188 13.84 3.56 9.53
CA GLY A 188 15.28 3.79 9.57
C GLY A 188 15.70 5.21 9.20
N ASP A 189 16.99 5.38 8.96
CA ASP A 189 17.60 6.58 8.41
C ASP A 189 17.76 6.42 6.88
N GLY A 190 17.48 7.45 6.08
CA GLY A 190 17.74 7.43 4.63
C GLY A 190 16.83 8.29 3.74
N GLU A 191 16.89 8.04 2.42
CA GLU A 191 16.17 8.78 1.37
C GLU A 191 14.64 8.56 1.38
N TYR A 192 14.19 7.53 2.09
CA TYR A 192 12.79 7.09 2.10
C TYR A 192 12.01 7.54 3.33
N THR A 193 12.40 8.69 3.87
CA THR A 193 11.77 9.34 5.03
C THR A 193 10.56 10.20 4.65
N THR A 194 10.25 10.34 3.36
CA THR A 194 9.16 11.19 2.84
C THR A 194 8.33 10.45 1.78
N GLY A 195 7.17 11.02 1.42
CA GLY A 195 6.29 10.48 0.39
C GLY A 195 5.35 9.37 0.87
N TRP A 196 5.29 9.13 2.18
CA TRP A 196 4.35 8.21 2.80
C TRP A 196 2.98 8.85 2.99
N TYR A 197 1.92 8.09 2.76
CA TYR A 197 0.54 8.57 2.88
C TYR A 197 -0.40 7.44 3.32
N LEU A 198 -1.58 7.85 3.79
CA LEU A 198 -2.65 6.93 4.17
C LEU A 198 -3.30 6.41 2.89
N PRO A 199 -3.37 5.09 2.65
CA PRO A 199 -3.90 4.55 1.39
C PRO A 199 -5.37 4.90 1.20
N SER A 200 -5.78 5.10 -0.05
CA SER A 200 -7.19 5.08 -0.44
C SER A 200 -7.80 3.68 -0.25
N ILE A 201 -9.13 3.59 -0.32
CA ILE A 201 -9.83 2.31 -0.27
C ILE A 201 -9.46 1.37 -1.43
N ALA A 202 -9.11 1.92 -2.60
CA ALA A 202 -8.68 1.12 -3.74
C ALA A 202 -7.27 0.54 -3.53
N GLU A 203 -6.35 1.35 -2.98
CA GLU A 203 -4.99 0.92 -2.67
C GLU A 203 -4.97 -0.13 -1.56
N ILE A 204 -5.72 0.06 -0.46
CA ILE A 204 -5.75 -0.91 0.64
C ILE A 204 -6.37 -2.25 0.20
N PHE A 205 -7.33 -2.22 -0.73
CA PHE A 205 -7.89 -3.44 -1.31
C PHE A 205 -6.86 -4.24 -2.11
N GLN A 206 -5.91 -3.57 -2.76
CA GLN A 206 -4.82 -4.25 -3.48
C GLN A 206 -3.80 -4.87 -2.53
N ILE A 207 -3.55 -4.27 -1.37
CA ILE A 207 -2.78 -4.93 -0.29
C ILE A 207 -3.47 -6.24 0.10
N PHE A 208 -4.80 -6.21 0.32
CA PHE A 208 -5.57 -7.40 0.64
C PHE A 208 -5.52 -8.46 -0.45
N ALA A 209 -5.63 -8.07 -1.72
CA ALA A 209 -5.52 -9.00 -2.84
C ALA A 209 -4.17 -9.75 -2.84
N CYS A 210 -3.07 -9.04 -2.63
CA CYS A 210 -1.74 -9.66 -2.57
C CYS A 210 -1.56 -10.55 -1.34
N MET A 211 -2.11 -10.17 -0.19
CA MET A 211 -2.12 -11.03 1.01
C MET A 211 -2.87 -12.35 0.82
N LYS A 212 -3.81 -12.42 -0.15
CA LYS A 212 -4.58 -13.64 -0.44
C LYS A 212 -4.06 -14.40 -1.65
N ASP A 213 -3.16 -13.81 -2.43
CA ASP A 213 -2.59 -14.43 -3.61
C ASP A 213 -1.39 -15.32 -3.25
N THR A 214 -1.71 -16.52 -2.77
CA THR A 214 -0.70 -17.55 -2.48
C THR A 214 -0.17 -18.23 -3.75
N GLU A 215 -0.79 -18.00 -4.92
CA GLU A 215 -0.39 -18.63 -6.18
C GLU A 215 0.70 -17.84 -6.91
N SER A 216 0.71 -16.51 -6.79
CA SER A 216 1.76 -15.64 -7.38
C SER A 216 2.99 -15.45 -6.49
N GLY A 217 2.94 -15.90 -5.23
CA GLY A 217 4.05 -15.79 -4.27
C GLY A 217 4.18 -14.40 -3.61
N ALA A 218 3.23 -13.51 -3.85
CA ALA A 218 3.19 -12.14 -3.31
C ALA A 218 2.65 -12.07 -1.87
N ASP A 219 2.94 -13.06 -1.01
CA ASP A 219 2.46 -13.09 0.38
C ASP A 219 3.07 -11.93 1.18
N ILE A 220 2.41 -10.77 1.10
CA ILE A 220 2.87 -9.51 1.68
C ILE A 220 3.01 -9.64 3.20
N ASP A 221 2.10 -10.36 3.85
CA ASP A 221 2.13 -10.53 5.30
C ASP A 221 3.35 -11.36 5.73
N ALA A 222 3.67 -12.43 4.99
CA ALA A 222 4.85 -13.24 5.24
C ALA A 222 6.16 -12.47 4.93
N ALA A 223 6.19 -11.68 3.87
CA ALA A 223 7.32 -10.80 3.54
C ALA A 223 7.55 -9.72 4.62
N ILE A 224 6.48 -9.09 5.11
CA ILE A 224 6.54 -8.13 6.21
C ILE A 224 7.07 -8.80 7.49
N GLU A 225 6.56 -9.99 7.83
CA GLU A 225 7.00 -10.75 9.01
C GLU A 225 8.49 -11.13 8.92
N LEU A 226 8.97 -11.56 7.75
CA LEU A 226 10.39 -11.84 7.51
C LEU A 226 11.29 -10.63 7.82
N CYS A 227 10.79 -9.43 7.54
CA CYS A 227 11.45 -8.15 7.80
C CYS A 227 11.27 -7.64 9.25
N ALA A 228 10.77 -8.47 10.17
CA ALA A 228 10.40 -8.07 11.54
C ALA A 228 9.38 -6.92 11.60
N GLY A 229 8.56 -6.79 10.55
CA GLY A 229 7.42 -5.89 10.49
C GLY A 229 6.22 -6.39 11.28
N ASP A 230 5.16 -5.59 11.29
CA ASP A 230 3.90 -5.91 11.93
C ASP A 230 2.93 -6.46 10.88
N LYS A 231 2.53 -7.72 11.02
CA LYS A 231 1.46 -8.30 10.18
C LYS A 231 0.16 -7.55 10.31
N PHE A 232 -0.62 -7.52 9.23
CA PHE A 232 -1.97 -6.99 9.26
C PHE A 232 -2.87 -7.84 10.18
N GLU A 233 -3.45 -7.18 11.18
CA GLU A 233 -4.49 -7.80 11.99
C GLU A 233 -5.78 -8.00 11.20
N THR A 234 -6.24 -9.24 11.10
CA THR A 234 -7.38 -9.62 10.26
C THR A 234 -8.74 -9.25 10.85
N GLU A 235 -8.83 -9.06 12.16
CA GLU A 235 -10.07 -8.73 12.88
C GLU A 235 -10.14 -7.25 13.27
N ARG A 236 -9.19 -6.45 12.79
CA ARG A 236 -9.14 -5.00 13.05
C ARG A 236 -9.50 -4.21 11.81
N TYR A 237 -10.05 -3.06 12.10
CA TYR A 237 -10.44 -2.04 11.14
C TYR A 237 -9.24 -1.12 10.85
N TYR A 238 -8.97 -0.85 9.58
CA TYR A 238 -7.92 0.07 9.13
C TYR A 238 -8.54 1.27 8.41
N TRP A 239 -8.14 2.48 8.80
CA TRP A 239 -8.55 3.68 8.10
C TRP A 239 -7.98 3.74 6.68
N THR A 240 -8.79 4.29 5.79
CA THR A 240 -8.36 4.72 4.45
C THR A 240 -8.46 6.23 4.35
N ALA A 241 -7.75 6.83 3.40
CA ALA A 241 -7.88 8.25 3.09
C ALA A 241 -9.18 8.60 2.36
N THR A 242 -10.04 7.63 2.05
CA THR A 242 -11.24 7.82 1.24
C THR A 242 -12.45 8.18 2.10
N GLN A 243 -13.12 9.28 1.78
CA GLN A 243 -14.39 9.64 2.42
C GLN A 243 -15.56 8.83 1.86
N PHE A 244 -16.55 8.53 2.70
CA PHE A 244 -17.80 7.91 2.27
C PHE A 244 -18.71 8.94 1.57
N ALA A 245 -19.15 8.64 0.36
CA ALA A 245 -19.88 9.62 -0.47
C ALA A 245 -21.26 10.01 0.06
N ASN A 246 -21.88 9.16 0.87
CA ASN A 246 -23.28 9.36 1.29
C ASN A 246 -23.41 10.09 2.64
N ASP A 247 -22.32 10.32 3.37
CA ASP A 247 -22.35 11.00 4.67
C ASP A 247 -21.04 11.74 4.92
N SER A 248 -21.13 13.06 5.15
CA SER A 248 -19.96 13.91 5.33
C SER A 248 -19.17 13.60 6.61
N LYS A 249 -19.75 12.93 7.59
CA LYS A 249 -19.06 12.56 8.85
C LYS A 249 -18.39 11.20 8.79
N ILE A 250 -18.49 10.49 7.66
CA ILE A 250 -18.06 9.09 7.54
C ILE A 250 -16.88 8.96 6.57
N ALA A 251 -15.93 8.09 6.92
CA ALA A 251 -14.86 7.63 6.04
C ALA A 251 -14.93 6.11 5.86
N TYR A 252 -14.28 5.60 4.82
CA TYR A 252 -14.12 4.16 4.67
C TYR A 252 -12.96 3.67 5.53
N GLY A 253 -13.17 2.51 6.12
CA GLY A 253 -12.07 1.67 6.53
C GLY A 253 -12.29 0.23 6.09
N PHE A 254 -11.30 -0.59 6.36
CA PHE A 254 -11.14 -1.88 5.71
C PHE A 254 -10.70 -2.94 6.71
N THR A 255 -11.20 -4.17 6.54
CA THR A 255 -10.87 -5.32 7.39
C THR A 255 -10.23 -6.44 6.57
N PHE A 256 -8.97 -6.77 6.87
CA PHE A 256 -8.19 -7.75 6.09
C PHE A 256 -8.64 -9.22 6.24
N GLY A 257 -9.39 -9.57 7.29
CA GLY A 257 -9.90 -10.93 7.46
C GLY A 257 -11.04 -11.27 6.48
N SER A 258 -11.97 -10.36 6.32
CA SER A 258 -13.14 -10.53 5.45
C SER A 258 -12.95 -9.90 4.07
N GLY A 259 -12.10 -8.88 3.92
CA GLY A 259 -12.06 -8.03 2.73
C GLY A 259 -13.27 -7.11 2.65
N ASP A 260 -13.86 -6.77 3.80
CA ASP A 260 -14.97 -5.83 3.91
C ASP A 260 -14.46 -4.39 3.99
N TRP A 261 -15.25 -3.47 3.44
CA TRP A 261 -15.13 -2.04 3.65
C TRP A 261 -16.31 -1.58 4.49
N VAL A 262 -16.03 -0.88 5.59
CA VAL A 262 -17.04 -0.45 6.54
C VAL A 262 -17.03 1.08 6.59
N PRO A 263 -18.16 1.74 6.28
CA PRO A 263 -18.31 3.15 6.60
C PRO A 263 -18.35 3.32 8.12
N ASP A 264 -17.48 4.18 8.66
CA ASP A 264 -17.49 4.54 10.09
C ASP A 264 -17.30 6.05 10.28
N GLU A 265 -17.75 6.58 11.41
CA GLU A 265 -17.57 8.00 11.75
C GLU A 265 -16.09 8.37 11.81
N LYS A 266 -15.73 9.46 11.14
CA LYS A 266 -14.36 10.00 11.10
C LYS A 266 -13.79 10.22 12.50
N SER A 267 -14.63 10.70 13.43
CA SER A 267 -14.32 11.01 14.83
C SER A 267 -15.10 10.11 15.77
N GLY A 268 -14.51 9.65 16.88
CA GLY A 268 -15.19 8.83 17.88
C GLY A 268 -16.12 9.53 18.86
N ASP A 269 -16.58 10.75 18.57
CA ASP A 269 -17.40 11.53 19.50
C ASP A 269 -18.86 11.09 19.48
N GLY A 270 -19.52 11.14 20.64
CA GLY A 270 -20.88 10.60 20.83
C GLY A 270 -20.92 9.09 21.12
N GLY A 271 -19.76 8.43 21.21
CA GLY A 271 -19.65 7.00 21.54
C GLY A 271 -19.90 6.06 20.37
N VAL A 272 -19.87 6.57 19.13
CA VAL A 272 -20.22 5.82 17.92
C VAL A 272 -19.00 5.52 17.03
N GLY A 273 -18.08 6.46 16.81
CA GLY A 273 -16.88 6.20 16.00
C GLY A 273 -15.79 5.39 16.71
N GLN A 274 -15.26 4.37 16.02
CA GLN A 274 -14.19 3.52 16.56
C GLN A 274 -12.81 4.05 16.19
N LYS A 275 -11.82 3.81 17.06
CA LYS A 275 -10.41 4.00 16.70
C LYS A 275 -10.01 2.87 15.74
N GLY A 276 -9.55 3.25 14.56
CA GLY A 276 -9.03 2.35 13.52
C GLY A 276 -7.51 2.31 13.51
N TYR A 277 -6.96 1.22 13.01
CA TYR A 277 -5.54 1.10 12.72
C TYR A 277 -5.19 1.91 11.48
N ALA A 278 -3.91 2.18 11.27
CA ALA A 278 -3.43 2.83 10.07
C ALA A 278 -2.17 2.14 9.57
N CYS A 279 -2.06 2.01 8.25
CA CYS A 279 -0.82 1.67 7.56
C CYS A 279 -0.40 2.87 6.70
N ALA A 280 0.85 2.84 6.26
CA ALA A 280 1.41 3.84 5.36
C ALA A 280 1.85 3.15 4.07
N ILE A 281 1.60 3.80 2.94
CA ILE A 281 2.10 3.36 1.63
C ILE A 281 2.84 4.50 0.96
N ARG A 282 3.64 4.17 -0.06
CA ARG A 282 4.31 5.16 -0.91
C ARG A 282 4.65 4.60 -2.29
N GLU A 283 5.01 5.50 -3.19
CA GLU A 283 5.50 5.19 -4.54
C GLU A 283 7.03 5.01 -4.58
N PHE A 284 7.50 4.11 -5.44
CA PHE A 284 8.91 3.67 -5.59
C PHE A 284 9.42 3.70 -7.03
#